data_AF-A0A0G1SAV9-F1
#
_entry.id   AF-A0A0G1SAV9-F1
#
_cell.length_a   1.000
_cell.length_b   1.000
_cell.length_c   1.000
_cell.angle_alpha   90.00
_cell.angle_beta   90.00
_cell.angle_gamma   90.00
#
_symmetry.space_group_name_H-M   'P 1'
#
loop_
_entity.id
_entity.type
_entity.pdbx_description
1 polymer ?
#
loop_
_entity_poly.entity_id
_entity_poly.type
_entity_poly.pdbx_seq_one_letter_code
_entity_poly.pdbx_strand_id
1 'polypeptide(L)'
;MAFDIDLIPQEEREVQSEKKLVKLGTVVSLALFFVVAIASGILFYFSNSLKNQALELDAGINKQRSGIKKLADIEISARNLDARTSTLKSIYAQSRYYSRLLDELEKRLPAEVVIESLGIGNGNSVSISGTGADYISIAKFISTVSNQKFEGAGAGLSSLFTNVTLNSVSLDQQTAKAKYFMVVEVNPTLLEKKND
;
A
#
# COMPACT_ATOMS: atom_id res chain seq x y z
N MET A 1 37.03 69.80 -85.45
CA MET A 1 36.11 68.66 -85.23
C MET A 1 36.96 67.41 -85.31
N ALA A 2 37.31 66.83 -84.16
CA ALA A 2 38.05 65.58 -84.14
C ALA A 2 37.05 64.45 -84.39
N PHE A 3 37.20 63.75 -85.50
CA PHE A 3 36.50 62.50 -85.75
C PHE A 3 37.16 61.43 -84.90
N ASP A 4 36.42 60.90 -83.93
CA ASP A 4 36.82 59.72 -83.17
C ASP A 4 36.67 58.51 -84.10
N ILE A 5 37.78 58.08 -84.70
CA ILE A 5 37.81 56.92 -85.58
C ILE A 5 37.94 55.68 -84.69
N ASP A 6 36.83 54.99 -84.53
CA ASP A 6 36.76 53.72 -83.82
C ASP A 6 37.43 52.61 -84.65
N LEU A 7 38.68 52.31 -84.30
CA LEU A 7 39.57 51.36 -85.01
C LEU A 7 39.61 49.96 -84.37
N ILE A 8 38.66 49.60 -83.51
CA ILE A 8 38.66 48.25 -82.92
C ILE A 8 38.00 47.25 -83.90
N PRO A 9 38.72 46.21 -84.36
CA PRO A 9 38.15 45.16 -85.21
C PRO A 9 36.98 44.45 -84.52
N GLN A 10 35.90 44.13 -85.26
CA GLN A 10 34.72 43.48 -84.69
C GLN A 10 35.04 42.12 -84.02
N GLU A 11 35.99 41.36 -84.57
CA GLU A 11 36.45 40.07 -84.02
C GLU A 11 37.06 40.20 -82.61
N GLU A 12 37.80 41.27 -82.33
CA GLU A 12 38.39 41.48 -81.00
C GLU A 12 37.34 41.90 -79.96
N ARG A 13 36.25 42.54 -80.38
CA ARG A 13 35.12 42.88 -79.49
C ARG A 13 34.35 41.65 -79.06
N GLU A 14 34.18 40.67 -79.95
CA GLU A 14 33.52 39.39 -79.66
C GLU A 14 34.37 38.53 -78.71
N VAL A 15 35.67 38.39 -78.96
CA VAL A 15 36.57 37.65 -78.05
C VAL A 15 36.66 38.33 -76.66
N GLN A 16 36.58 39.65 -76.60
CA GLN A 16 36.53 40.37 -75.32
C GLN A 16 35.18 40.24 -74.60
N SER A 17 34.06 40.16 -75.31
CA SER A 17 32.75 39.97 -74.70
C SER A 17 32.60 38.54 -74.15
N GLU A 18 33.06 37.53 -74.89
CA GLU A 18 33.10 36.13 -74.45
C GLU A 18 33.95 35.96 -73.19
N LYS A 19 35.17 36.52 -73.14
CA LYS A 19 36.01 36.47 -71.94
C LYS A 19 35.38 37.15 -70.73
N LYS A 20 34.60 38.23 -70.93
CA LYS A 20 33.85 38.89 -69.87
C LYS A 20 32.67 38.05 -69.40
N LEU A 21 31.93 37.43 -70.32
CA LEU A 21 30.83 36.51 -70.05
C LEU A 21 31.30 35.27 -69.26
N VAL A 22 32.41 34.66 -69.65
CA VAL A 22 32.98 33.50 -68.95
C VAL A 22 33.47 33.88 -67.54
N LYS A 23 34.13 35.03 -67.38
CA LYS A 23 34.53 35.53 -66.06
C LYS A 23 33.33 35.84 -65.17
N LEU A 24 32.29 36.49 -65.70
CA LEU A 24 31.04 36.75 -64.98
C LEU A 24 30.33 35.45 -64.60
N GLY A 25 30.22 34.50 -65.52
CA GLY A 25 29.63 33.18 -65.26
C GLY A 25 30.38 32.42 -64.17
N THR A 26 31.71 32.47 -64.17
CA THR A 26 32.55 31.83 -63.14
C THR A 26 32.35 32.49 -61.77
N VAL A 27 32.28 33.83 -61.72
CA VAL A 27 32.03 34.56 -60.46
C VAL A 27 30.63 34.27 -59.93
N VAL A 28 29.61 34.23 -60.79
CA VAL A 28 28.24 33.90 -60.41
C VAL A 28 28.13 32.45 -59.93
N SER A 29 28.74 31.48 -60.62
CA SER A 29 28.72 30.07 -60.20
C SER A 29 29.43 29.88 -58.85
N LEU A 30 30.53 30.59 -58.64
CA LEU A 30 31.27 30.55 -57.37
C LEU A 30 30.44 31.15 -56.23
N ALA A 31 29.77 32.28 -56.47
CA ALA A 31 28.86 32.89 -55.51
C ALA A 31 27.69 31.94 -55.16
N LEU A 32 27.09 31.30 -56.16
CA LEU A 32 26.01 30.32 -55.98
C LEU A 32 26.48 29.09 -55.20
N PHE A 33 27.70 28.60 -55.47
CA PHE A 33 28.31 27.50 -54.73
C PHE A 33 28.46 27.85 -53.24
N PHE A 34 28.95 29.05 -52.91
CA PHE A 34 29.06 29.48 -51.52
C PHE A 34 27.70 29.59 -50.83
N VAL A 35 26.68 30.11 -51.51
CA VAL A 35 25.32 30.18 -50.97
C VAL A 35 24.79 28.78 -50.64
N VAL A 36 24.93 27.81 -51.54
CA VAL A 36 24.48 26.43 -51.33
C VAL A 36 25.30 25.74 -50.23
N ALA A 37 26.61 25.96 -50.19
CA ALA A 37 27.48 25.41 -49.17
C ALA A 37 27.12 25.93 -47.76
N ILE A 38 26.86 27.24 -47.64
CA ILE A 38 26.42 27.86 -46.39
C ILE A 38 25.06 27.32 -45.96
N ALA A 39 24.09 27.28 -46.88
CA ALA A 39 22.75 26.74 -46.59
C ALA A 39 22.80 25.27 -46.13
N SER A 40 23.61 24.45 -46.80
CA SER A 40 23.80 23.04 -46.45
C SER A 40 24.49 22.87 -45.09
N GLY A 41 25.50 23.70 -44.79
CA GLY A 41 26.18 23.70 -43.51
C GLY A 41 25.25 24.06 -42.35
N ILE A 42 24.39 25.07 -42.54
CA ILE A 42 23.39 25.47 -41.54
C ILE A 42 22.39 24.33 -41.29
N LEU A 43 21.82 23.76 -42.35
CA LEU A 43 20.87 22.65 -42.23
C LEU A 43 21.48 21.43 -41.54
N PHE A 44 22.73 21.09 -41.88
CA PHE A 44 23.46 19.99 -41.26
C PHE A 44 23.69 20.25 -39.76
N TYR A 45 24.12 21.46 -39.39
CA TYR A 45 24.34 21.83 -37.99
C TYR A 45 23.04 21.73 -37.17
N PHE A 46 21.94 22.29 -37.69
CA PHE A 46 20.63 22.21 -37.02
C PHE A 46 20.14 20.76 -36.90
N SER A 47 20.21 19.98 -37.98
CA SER A 47 19.78 18.58 -37.97
C SER A 47 20.58 17.76 -36.95
N ASN A 48 21.90 17.95 -36.90
CA ASN A 48 22.76 17.26 -35.94
C ASN A 48 22.50 17.70 -34.49
N SER A 49 22.28 18.99 -34.27
CA SER A 49 21.93 19.52 -32.94
C SER A 49 20.60 18.95 -32.44
N LEU A 50 19.56 18.93 -33.28
CA LEU A 50 18.26 18.34 -32.92
C LEU A 50 18.39 16.84 -32.62
N LYS A 51 19.18 16.12 -33.41
CA LYS A 51 19.43 14.68 -33.20
C LYS A 51 20.12 14.43 -31.85
N ASN A 52 21.11 15.25 -31.51
CA ASN A 52 21.83 15.12 -30.24
C ASN A 52 20.92 15.43 -29.04
N GLN A 53 20.10 16.47 -29.14
CA GLN A 53 19.10 16.79 -28.10
C GLN A 53 18.09 15.66 -27.92
N ALA A 54 17.62 15.04 -29.00
CA ALA A 54 16.72 13.89 -28.93
C ALA A 54 17.38 12.69 -28.24
N LEU A 55 18.65 12.40 -28.56
CA LEU A 55 19.41 11.32 -27.91
C LEU A 55 19.64 11.59 -26.41
N GLU A 56 19.94 12.83 -26.04
CA GLU A 56 20.10 13.22 -24.64
C GLU A 56 18.79 13.11 -23.86
N LEU A 57 17.68 13.52 -24.49
CA LEU A 57 16.35 13.40 -23.90
C LEU A 57 15.96 11.92 -23.68
N ASP A 58 16.19 11.06 -24.68
CA ASP A 58 15.96 9.62 -24.56
C ASP A 58 16.84 8.98 -23.47
N ALA A 59 18.10 9.38 -23.38
CA ALA A 59 19.00 8.95 -22.31
C ALA A 59 18.48 9.42 -20.93
N GLY A 60 17.97 10.65 -20.83
CA GLY A 60 17.33 11.20 -19.65
C GLY A 60 16.08 10.40 -19.23
N ILE A 61 15.19 10.10 -20.17
CA ILE A 61 13.99 9.28 -19.95
C ILE A 61 14.37 7.89 -19.44
N ASN A 62 15.36 7.24 -20.07
CA ASN A 62 15.81 5.91 -19.67
C ASN A 62 16.43 5.92 -18.26
N LYS A 63 17.20 6.96 -17.92
CA LYS A 63 17.76 7.15 -16.58
C LYS A 63 16.65 7.33 -15.54
N GLN A 64 15.64 8.15 -15.82
CA GLN A 64 14.49 8.35 -14.94
C GLN A 64 13.68 7.06 -14.76
N ARG A 65 13.39 6.33 -15.84
CA ARG A 65 12.70 5.02 -15.78
C ARG A 65 13.47 4.01 -14.94
N SER A 66 14.80 3.96 -15.06
CA SER A 66 15.63 3.11 -14.21
C SER A 66 15.58 3.53 -12.74
N GLY A 67 15.56 4.84 -12.47
CA GLY A 67 15.37 5.38 -11.11
C GLY A 67 14.04 4.96 -10.49
N ILE A 68 12.95 5.09 -11.24
CA ILE A 68 11.60 4.64 -10.82
C ILE A 68 11.61 3.14 -10.51
N LYS A 69 12.21 2.32 -11.38
CA LYS A 69 12.28 0.87 -11.18
C LYS A 69 13.02 0.49 -9.88
N LYS A 70 14.12 1.17 -9.56
CA LYS A 70 14.85 0.95 -8.30
C LYS A 70 14.02 1.29 -7.06
N LEU A 71 13.18 2.31 -7.14
CA LEU A 71 12.29 2.70 -6.03
C LEU A 71 11.08 1.76 -5.89
N ALA A 72 10.59 1.21 -6.99
CA ALA A 72 9.46 0.27 -6.97
C ALA A 72 9.75 -0.98 -6.13
N ASP A 73 10.96 -1.56 -6.25
CA ASP A 73 11.35 -2.73 -5.46
C ASP A 73 11.40 -2.43 -3.94
N ILE A 74 11.85 -1.21 -3.59
CA ILE A 74 11.87 -0.72 -2.21
C ILE A 74 10.45 -0.50 -1.70
N GLU A 75 9.57 0.10 -2.52
CA GLU A 75 8.17 0.33 -2.16
C GLU A 75 7.43 -0.99 -1.90
N ILE A 76 7.61 -1.99 -2.76
CA ILE A 76 7.02 -3.32 -2.58
C ILE A 76 7.50 -3.93 -1.25
N SER A 77 8.79 -3.82 -0.97
CA SER A 77 9.38 -4.32 0.28
C SER A 77 8.82 -3.58 1.52
N ALA A 78 8.68 -2.26 1.44
CA ALA A 78 8.12 -1.44 2.50
C ALA A 78 6.63 -1.75 2.74
N ARG A 79 5.82 -1.89 1.67
CA ARG A 79 4.41 -2.29 1.76
C ARG A 79 4.25 -3.68 2.38
N ASN A 80 5.10 -4.63 1.99
CA ASN A 80 5.09 -5.98 2.56
C ASN A 80 5.46 -5.97 4.05
N LEU A 81 6.44 -5.15 4.44
CA LEU A 81 6.83 -4.99 5.84
C LEU A 81 5.71 -4.34 6.66
N ASP A 82 5.04 -3.32 6.14
CA ASP A 82 3.91 -2.66 6.78
C ASP A 82 2.72 -3.63 6.96
N ALA A 83 2.38 -4.40 5.93
CA ALA A 83 1.34 -5.43 6.00
C ALA A 83 1.65 -6.51 7.05
N ARG A 84 2.91 -6.96 7.12
CA ARG A 84 3.34 -7.90 8.17
C ARG A 84 3.27 -7.28 9.56
N THR A 85 3.70 -6.03 9.69
CA THR A 85 3.73 -5.32 10.98
C THR A 85 2.32 -5.03 11.49
N SER A 86 1.39 -4.63 10.62
CA SER A 86 -0.01 -4.42 10.98
C SER A 86 -0.70 -5.72 11.37
N THR A 87 -0.42 -6.82 10.66
CA THR A 87 -0.92 -8.16 11.02
C THR A 87 -0.37 -8.62 12.37
N LEU A 88 0.93 -8.42 12.64
CA LEU A 88 1.51 -8.72 13.94
C LEU A 88 0.88 -7.87 15.04
N LYS A 89 0.70 -6.55 14.80
CA LYS A 89 0.02 -5.67 15.74
C LYS A 89 -1.41 -6.14 16.03
N SER A 90 -2.17 -6.59 15.03
CA SER A 90 -3.53 -7.12 15.27
C SER A 90 -3.49 -8.42 16.08
N ILE A 91 -2.54 -9.32 15.80
CA ILE A 91 -2.37 -10.56 16.58
C ILE A 91 -2.00 -10.24 18.03
N TYR A 92 -1.05 -9.34 18.26
CA TYR A 92 -0.65 -8.94 19.61
C TYR A 92 -1.74 -8.17 20.37
N ALA A 93 -2.49 -7.30 19.68
CA ALA A 93 -3.66 -6.63 20.27
C ALA A 93 -4.80 -7.61 20.60
N GLN A 94 -4.87 -8.75 19.91
CA GLN A 94 -5.83 -9.81 20.17
C GLN A 94 -5.32 -10.88 21.15
N SER A 95 -4.03 -10.85 21.52
CA SER A 95 -3.43 -11.81 22.44
C SER A 95 -3.94 -11.58 23.86
N ARG A 96 -5.06 -12.21 24.19
CA ARG A 96 -5.67 -12.19 25.52
C ARG A 96 -5.17 -13.35 26.37
N TYR A 97 -4.97 -13.10 27.66
CA TYR A 97 -4.70 -14.16 28.64
C TYR A 97 -5.98 -14.92 28.98
N TYR A 98 -6.36 -15.85 28.12
CA TYR A 98 -7.49 -16.75 28.37
C TYR A 98 -7.31 -17.60 29.63
N SER A 99 -6.07 -17.82 30.10
CA SER A 99 -5.81 -18.44 31.39
C SER A 99 -6.47 -17.67 32.54
N ARG A 100 -6.40 -16.32 32.55
CA ARG A 100 -7.06 -15.50 33.57
C ARG A 100 -8.57 -15.61 33.51
N LEU A 101 -9.13 -15.74 32.32
CA LEU A 101 -10.56 -15.96 32.13
C LEU A 101 -10.98 -17.32 32.70
N LEU A 102 -10.21 -18.38 32.43
CA LEU A 102 -10.47 -19.72 32.96
C LEU A 102 -10.33 -19.75 34.49
N ASP A 103 -9.28 -19.15 35.04
CA ASP A 103 -9.04 -19.06 36.49
C ASP A 103 -10.20 -18.34 37.20
N GLU A 104 -10.71 -17.25 36.62
CA GLU A 104 -11.83 -16.50 37.19
C GLU A 104 -13.15 -17.25 37.06
N LEU A 105 -13.35 -17.97 35.96
CA LEU A 105 -14.54 -18.79 35.73
C LEU A 105 -14.58 -19.97 36.71
N GLU A 106 -13.46 -20.64 36.96
CA GLU A 106 -13.32 -21.74 37.91
C GLU A 106 -13.71 -21.30 39.33
N LYS A 107 -13.26 -20.12 39.77
CA LYS A 107 -13.58 -19.59 41.11
C LYS A 107 -15.05 -19.24 41.29
N ARG A 108 -15.76 -18.93 40.21
CA ARG A 108 -17.18 -18.55 40.23
C ARG A 108 -18.12 -19.72 39.97
N LEU A 109 -17.59 -20.89 39.63
CA LEU A 109 -18.35 -22.09 39.32
C LEU A 109 -18.82 -22.78 40.62
N PRO A 110 -20.14 -22.91 40.85
CA PRO A 110 -20.66 -23.73 41.95
C PRO A 110 -20.30 -25.21 41.76
N ALA A 111 -20.12 -25.94 42.86
CA ALA A 111 -19.76 -27.36 42.84
C ALA A 111 -20.79 -28.24 42.09
N GLU A 112 -22.04 -27.78 42.01
CA GLU A 112 -23.15 -28.49 41.39
C GLU A 112 -23.31 -28.18 39.88
N VAL A 113 -22.41 -27.41 39.28
CA VAL A 113 -22.44 -27.02 37.86
C VAL A 113 -21.19 -27.50 37.15
N VAL A 114 -21.38 -28.12 35.99
CA VAL A 114 -20.33 -28.64 35.11
C VAL A 114 -20.38 -27.89 33.80
N ILE A 115 -19.23 -27.36 33.37
CA ILE A 115 -19.05 -26.77 32.04
C ILE A 115 -18.60 -27.89 31.09
N GLU A 116 -19.35 -28.08 30.01
CA GLU A 116 -19.05 -29.10 28.98
C GLU A 116 -18.37 -28.48 27.76
N SER A 117 -18.70 -27.23 27.45
CA SER A 117 -18.12 -26.50 26.31
C SER A 117 -18.03 -25.01 26.59
N LEU A 118 -16.91 -24.42 26.18
CA LEU A 118 -16.64 -22.99 26.22
C LEU A 118 -16.17 -22.55 24.84
N GLY A 119 -16.86 -21.58 24.26
CA GLY A 119 -16.55 -20.99 22.97
C GLY A 119 -16.26 -19.49 23.10
N ILE A 120 -15.24 -19.01 22.41
CA ILE A 120 -14.97 -17.56 22.33
C ILE A 120 -15.56 -17.06 21.02
N GLY A 121 -16.58 -16.21 21.12
CA GLY A 121 -17.25 -15.61 19.99
C GLY A 121 -16.58 -14.33 19.50
N ASN A 122 -17.09 -13.79 18.39
CA ASN A 122 -16.69 -12.48 17.90
C ASN A 122 -17.18 -11.39 18.88
N GLY A 123 -16.36 -10.37 19.12
CA GLY A 123 -16.78 -9.18 19.89
C GLY A 123 -16.85 -9.37 21.41
N ASN A 124 -15.83 -9.99 22.02
CA ASN A 124 -15.71 -10.17 23.48
C ASN A 124 -16.81 -11.03 24.13
N SER A 125 -17.49 -11.86 23.36
CA SER A 125 -18.47 -12.80 23.86
C SER A 125 -17.85 -14.17 24.14
N VAL A 126 -18.29 -14.82 25.21
CA VAL A 126 -17.93 -16.18 25.58
C VAL A 126 -19.21 -16.99 25.76
N SER A 127 -19.39 -18.00 24.92
CA SER A 127 -20.48 -18.95 25.05
C SER A 127 -20.07 -20.07 26.00
N ILE A 128 -20.96 -20.42 26.92
CA ILE A 128 -20.73 -21.45 27.95
C ILE A 128 -21.95 -22.36 27.94
N SER A 129 -21.70 -23.66 27.79
CA SER A 129 -22.72 -24.70 27.87
C SER A 129 -22.30 -25.79 28.84
N GLY A 130 -23.29 -26.39 29.50
CA GLY A 130 -23.04 -27.52 30.37
C GLY A 130 -24.29 -27.98 31.11
N THR A 131 -24.08 -28.63 32.25
CA THR A 131 -25.14 -29.22 33.07
C THR A 131 -25.02 -28.79 34.53
N GLY A 132 -26.17 -28.50 35.17
CA GLY A 132 -26.29 -28.31 36.60
C GLY A 132 -27.12 -29.39 37.25
N ALA A 133 -26.96 -29.59 38.56
CA ALA A 133 -27.79 -30.52 39.34
C ALA A 133 -29.29 -30.16 39.23
N ASP A 134 -29.61 -28.87 39.25
CA ASP A 134 -30.97 -28.34 39.11
C ASP A 134 -30.97 -26.89 38.58
N TYR A 135 -32.16 -26.34 38.37
CA TYR A 135 -32.33 -24.94 37.96
C TYR A 135 -31.78 -23.93 38.98
N ILE A 136 -31.76 -24.29 40.27
CA ILE A 136 -31.28 -23.41 41.35
C ILE A 136 -29.76 -23.27 41.27
N SER A 137 -29.06 -24.35 40.96
CA SER A 137 -27.60 -24.41 40.79
C SER A 137 -27.16 -23.53 39.62
N ILE A 138 -27.92 -23.57 38.51
CA ILE A 138 -27.68 -22.70 37.35
C ILE A 138 -27.97 -21.23 37.70
N ALA A 139 -29.06 -20.95 38.42
CA ALA A 139 -29.37 -19.59 38.87
C ALA A 139 -28.28 -19.02 39.78
N LYS A 140 -27.73 -19.84 40.69
CA LYS A 140 -26.56 -19.48 41.52
C LYS A 140 -25.35 -19.17 40.66
N PHE A 141 -25.05 -20.01 39.67
CA PHE A 141 -23.94 -19.77 38.74
C PHE A 141 -24.10 -18.45 37.96
N ILE A 142 -25.28 -18.16 37.44
CA ILE A 142 -25.55 -16.89 36.75
C ILE A 142 -25.38 -15.71 37.71
N SER A 143 -25.80 -15.85 38.97
CA SER A 143 -25.63 -14.83 40.00
C SER A 143 -24.16 -14.59 40.34
N THR A 144 -23.34 -15.63 40.47
CA THR A 144 -21.90 -15.49 40.77
C THR A 144 -21.14 -14.87 39.60
N VAL A 145 -21.45 -15.25 38.36
CA VAL A 145 -20.83 -14.66 37.15
C VAL A 145 -21.26 -13.20 36.97
N SER A 146 -22.53 -12.87 37.22
CA SER A 146 -23.05 -11.49 37.11
C SER A 146 -22.60 -10.57 38.25
N ASN A 147 -22.08 -11.12 39.36
CA ASN A 147 -21.70 -10.33 40.52
C ASN A 147 -20.35 -9.64 40.33
N GLN A 148 -20.37 -8.33 40.11
CA GLN A 148 -19.16 -7.50 39.94
C GLN A 148 -18.31 -7.34 41.22
N LYS A 149 -18.82 -7.73 42.38
CA LYS A 149 -18.16 -7.67 43.70
C LYS A 149 -18.00 -9.07 44.30
N PHE A 150 -17.75 -10.07 43.47
CA PHE A 150 -17.51 -11.43 43.95
C PHE A 150 -16.25 -11.45 44.85
N GLU A 151 -16.41 -11.83 46.12
CA GLU A 151 -15.31 -11.81 47.12
C GLU A 151 -14.16 -12.75 46.77
N GLY A 152 -14.42 -13.81 46.00
CA GLY A 152 -13.41 -14.76 45.52
C GLY A 152 -12.73 -14.35 44.21
N ALA A 153 -13.00 -13.15 43.67
CA ALA A 153 -12.44 -12.74 42.39
C ALA A 153 -10.91 -12.63 42.43
N GLY A 154 -10.25 -12.99 41.33
CA GLY A 154 -8.83 -12.73 41.12
C GLY A 154 -8.51 -11.22 41.19
N ALA A 155 -7.27 -10.89 41.57
CA ALA A 155 -6.84 -9.51 41.75
C ALA A 155 -7.12 -8.67 40.48
N GLY A 156 -8.04 -7.70 40.59
CA GLY A 156 -8.42 -6.81 39.49
C GLY A 156 -9.38 -7.40 38.44
N LEU A 157 -9.93 -8.60 38.66
CA LEU A 157 -10.84 -9.28 37.72
C LEU A 157 -12.32 -9.25 38.15
N SER A 158 -12.66 -8.50 39.20
CA SER A 158 -14.02 -8.50 39.76
C SER A 158 -15.09 -8.07 38.74
N SER A 159 -14.73 -7.16 37.83
CA SER A 159 -15.56 -6.66 36.72
C SER A 159 -15.24 -7.29 35.36
N LEU A 160 -14.64 -8.50 35.33
CA LEU A 160 -14.32 -9.20 34.10
C LEU A 160 -15.56 -9.52 33.27
N PHE A 161 -16.64 -9.98 33.91
CA PHE A 161 -17.91 -10.29 33.26
C PHE A 161 -18.83 -9.06 33.33
N THR A 162 -19.23 -8.53 32.18
CA THR A 162 -20.01 -7.29 32.08
C THR A 162 -21.49 -7.57 31.88
N ASN A 163 -21.81 -8.50 31.00
CA ASN A 163 -23.19 -8.85 30.66
C ASN A 163 -23.33 -10.37 30.59
N VAL A 164 -24.40 -10.90 31.18
CA VAL A 164 -24.66 -12.34 31.26
C VAL A 164 -26.05 -12.60 30.74
N THR A 165 -26.14 -13.33 29.63
CA THR A 165 -27.40 -13.72 29.01
C THR A 165 -27.56 -15.23 29.10
N LEU A 166 -28.64 -15.70 29.74
CA LEU A 166 -29.04 -17.10 29.67
C LEU A 166 -29.89 -17.29 28.41
N ASN A 167 -29.36 -18.02 27.44
CA ASN A 167 -30.02 -18.22 26.15
C ASN A 167 -30.97 -19.42 26.19
N SER A 168 -30.61 -20.49 26.89
CA SER A 168 -31.51 -21.62 27.10
C SER A 168 -31.22 -22.37 28.39
N VAL A 169 -32.27 -22.96 28.95
CA VAL A 169 -32.19 -23.91 30.05
C VAL A 169 -33.25 -24.99 29.87
N SER A 170 -32.89 -26.26 30.03
CA SER A 170 -33.81 -27.39 29.87
C SER A 170 -33.50 -28.51 30.87
N LEU A 171 -34.53 -29.02 31.53
CA LEU A 171 -34.40 -30.19 32.41
C LEU A 171 -34.41 -31.47 31.58
N ASP A 172 -33.34 -32.25 31.70
CA ASP A 172 -33.27 -33.59 31.15
C ASP A 172 -34.01 -34.55 32.10
N GLN A 173 -35.19 -35.03 31.68
CA GLN A 173 -36.04 -35.88 32.50
C GLN A 173 -35.44 -37.26 32.80
N GLN A 174 -34.45 -37.71 32.01
CA GLN A 174 -33.81 -39.02 32.23
C GLN A 174 -32.72 -38.95 33.29
N THR A 175 -31.99 -37.84 33.34
CA THR A 175 -30.86 -37.66 34.27
C THR A 175 -31.18 -36.75 35.45
N ALA A 176 -32.36 -36.11 35.44
CA ALA A 176 -32.77 -35.07 36.38
C ALA A 176 -31.82 -33.87 36.46
N LYS A 177 -30.97 -33.67 35.45
CA LYS A 177 -30.02 -32.55 35.36
C LYS A 177 -30.55 -31.46 34.45
N ALA A 178 -30.25 -30.20 34.76
CA ALA A 178 -30.61 -29.08 33.91
C ALA A 178 -29.44 -28.74 32.96
N LYS A 179 -29.69 -28.80 31.66
CA LYS A 179 -28.76 -28.32 30.62
C LYS A 179 -28.92 -26.83 30.45
N TYR A 180 -27.82 -26.10 30.28
CA TYR A 180 -27.85 -24.67 30.05
C TYR A 180 -26.94 -24.25 28.89
N PHE A 181 -27.30 -23.13 28.28
CA PHE A 181 -26.46 -22.39 27.36
C PHE A 181 -26.58 -20.90 27.68
N MET A 182 -25.43 -20.26 27.92
CA MET A 182 -25.35 -18.85 28.25
C MET A 182 -24.25 -18.17 27.45
N VAL A 183 -24.42 -16.89 27.20
CA VAL A 183 -23.43 -16.01 26.57
C VAL A 183 -23.05 -14.93 27.56
N VAL A 184 -21.76 -14.76 27.76
CA VAL A 184 -21.18 -13.78 28.68
C VAL A 184 -20.30 -12.82 27.90
N GLU A 185 -20.51 -11.53 28.08
CA GLU A 185 -19.59 -10.51 27.58
C GLU A 185 -18.47 -10.27 28.59
N VAL A 186 -17.24 -10.24 28.11
CA VAL A 186 -16.05 -10.03 28.93
C VAL A 186 -15.40 -8.69 28.62
N ASN A 187 -14.86 -8.03 29.64
CA ASN A 187 -14.06 -6.84 29.46
C ASN A 187 -12.66 -7.22 28.92
N PRO A 188 -12.32 -6.89 27.67
CA PRO A 188 -11.07 -7.32 27.05
C PRO A 188 -9.85 -6.69 27.71
N THR A 189 -9.96 -5.48 28.24
CA THR A 189 -8.85 -4.72 28.83
C THR A 189 -8.26 -5.41 30.07
N LEU A 190 -9.07 -6.19 30.79
CA LEU A 190 -8.64 -6.96 31.96
C LEU A 190 -7.92 -8.27 31.58
N LEU A 191 -8.08 -8.70 30.33
CA LEU A 191 -7.43 -9.87 29.75
C LEU A 191 -6.20 -9.52 28.92
N GLU A 192 -5.89 -8.24 28.76
CA GLU A 192 -4.69 -7.79 28.03
C GLU A 192 -3.42 -8.11 28.81
N LYS A 193 -2.36 -8.40 28.05
CA LYS A 193 -1.02 -8.54 28.62
C LYS A 193 -0.53 -7.19 29.12
N LYS A 194 -0.47 -7.03 30.44
CA LYS A 194 0.35 -5.98 31.05
C LYS A 194 1.80 -6.28 30.64
N ASN A 195 2.39 -5.40 29.85
CA ASN A 195 3.83 -5.40 29.60
C ASN A 195 4.49 -4.95 30.90
N ASP A 196 4.80 -5.90 31.78
CA ASP A 196 5.84 -5.74 32.80
C ASP A 196 7.20 -6.07 32.16
#